data_AF-A0A1J5MMY3-F1
#
_entry.id   AF-A0A1J5MMY3-F1
#
_cell.length_a   1.000
_cell.length_b   1.000
_cell.length_c   1.000
_cell.angle_alpha   90.00
_cell.angle_beta   90.00
_cell.angle_gamma   90.00
#
_symmetry.space_group_name_H-M   'P 1'
#
loop_
_entity.id
_entity.type
_entity.pdbx_description
1 polymer ?
#
loop_
_entity_poly.entity_id
_entity_poly.type
_entity_poly.pdbx_seq_one_letter_code
_entity_poly.pdbx_strand_id
1 'polypeptide(L)' 'MQLAQLNIAKTKYDLKAPQIKYFVDNLDIVNATAEKSLGFVWRLKDDSGSATSIQVFSESAYAFSFKKIFNKLI' A
#
# COMPACT_ATOMS: atom_id res chain seq x y z
N MET A 1 7.16 21.32 6.83
CA MET A 1 6.55 20.93 5.53
C MET A 1 6.32 19.43 5.54
N GLN A 2 5.20 18.91 5.02
CA GLN A 2 4.89 17.48 5.04
C GLN A 2 4.85 16.86 3.64
N LEU A 3 5.75 15.92 3.36
CA LEU A 3 5.83 15.21 2.07
C LEU A 3 4.96 13.95 2.10
N ALA A 4 4.21 13.72 1.03
CA ALA A 4 3.50 12.47 0.81
C ALA A 4 4.27 11.61 -0.19
N GLN A 5 4.36 10.30 0.06
CA GLN A 5 4.97 9.36 -0.86
C GLN A 5 3.90 8.42 -1.44
N LEU A 6 3.99 8.17 -2.74
CA LEU A 6 3.14 7.22 -3.44
C LEU A 6 4.01 6.07 -3.95
N ASN A 7 3.71 4.86 -3.49
CA ASN A 7 4.30 3.64 -4.03
C ASN A 7 3.33 3.01 -5.03
N ILE A 8 3.82 2.74 -6.25
CA ILE A 8 3.08 2.08 -7.33
C ILE A 8 3.86 0.85 -7.76
N ALA A 9 3.18 -0.28 -7.87
CA ALA A 9 3.76 -1.51 -8.40
C ALA A 9 2.85 -2.11 -9.47
N LYS A 10 3.43 -2.64 -10.55
CA LYS A 10 2.71 -3.49 -11.52
C LYS A 10 2.86 -4.94 -11.09
N THR A 11 1.74 -5.59 -10.79
CA THR A 11 1.71 -7.01 -10.41
C THR A 11 1.73 -7.89 -11.66
N LYS A 12 2.41 -9.04 -11.57
CA LYS A 12 2.44 -10.03 -12.65
C LYS A 12 1.13 -10.82 -12.77
N TYR A 13 0.38 -10.91 -11.67
CA TYR A 13 -0.89 -11.62 -11.55
C TYR A 13 -1.94 -10.69 -10.94
N ASP A 14 -3.22 -11.03 -11.13
CA ASP A 14 -4.34 -10.37 -10.45
C ASP A 14 -4.18 -10.49 -8.92
N LEU A 15 -4.63 -9.47 -8.17
CA LEU A 15 -4.50 -9.44 -6.70
C LEU A 15 -5.21 -10.61 -6.00
N LYS A 16 -6.22 -11.22 -6.62
CA LYS A 16 -6.93 -12.40 -6.08
C LYS A 16 -6.29 -13.73 -6.49
N ALA A 17 -5.24 -13.71 -7.32
CA ALA A 17 -4.61 -14.91 -7.81
C ALA A 17 -3.80 -15.63 -6.71
N PRO A 18 -3.79 -16.97 -6.66
CA PRO A 18 -3.09 -17.72 -5.62
C PRO A 18 -1.58 -17.45 -5.59
N GLN A 19 -0.97 -17.10 -6.73
CA GLN A 19 0.45 -16.81 -6.87
C GLN A 19 0.90 -15.56 -6.09
N ILE A 20 0.00 -14.59 -5.88
CA ILE A 20 0.31 -13.34 -5.17
C ILE A 20 -0.33 -13.29 -3.78
N LYS A 21 -1.14 -14.29 -3.41
CA LYS A 21 -1.88 -14.33 -2.15
C LYS A 21 -0.98 -14.09 -0.94
N TYR A 22 0.19 -14.74 -0.89
CA TYR A 22 1.14 -14.54 0.20
C TYR A 22 1.59 -13.08 0.33
N PHE A 23 1.85 -12.38 -0.78
CA PHE A 23 2.20 -10.97 -0.74
C PHE A 23 1.04 -10.11 -0.23
N VAL A 24 -0.18 -10.35 -0.73
CA VAL A 24 -1.39 -9.61 -0.33
C VAL A 24 -1.71 -9.82 1.15
N ASP A 25 -1.66 -11.07 1.64
CA ASP A 25 -1.92 -11.43 3.04
C ASP A 25 -0.95 -10.72 4.02
N ASN A 26 0.26 -10.37 3.58
CA ASN A 26 1.26 -9.72 4.42
C ASN A 26 1.18 -8.18 4.43
N LEU A 27 0.29 -7.58 3.61
CA LEU A 27 0.15 -6.12 3.55
C LEU A 27 -0.25 -5.51 4.90
N ASP A 28 -1.13 -6.17 5.63
CA ASP A 28 -1.60 -5.69 6.94
C ASP A 28 -0.47 -5.63 7.97
N ILE A 29 0.41 -6.62 7.97
CA ILE A 29 1.58 -6.66 8.87
C ILE A 29 2.53 -5.51 8.58
N VAL A 30 2.85 -5.29 7.30
CA VAL A 30 3.73 -4.18 6.86
C VAL A 30 3.10 -2.82 7.15
N ASN A 31 1.78 -2.69 6.95
CA ASN A 31 1.04 -1.47 7.25
C ASN A 31 1.00 -1.18 8.75
N ALA A 32 0.72 -2.17 9.59
CA ALA A 32 0.72 -2.03 11.04
C ALA A 32 2.11 -1.66 11.58
N THR A 33 3.17 -2.20 10.98
CA THR A 33 4.55 -1.83 11.33
C THR A 33 4.82 -0.37 11.00
N ALA A 34 4.42 0.10 9.81
CA ALA A 34 4.55 1.50 9.42
C ALA A 34 3.73 2.44 10.31
N GLU A 35 2.51 2.05 10.70
CA GLU A 35 1.63 2.83 11.58
C GLU A 35 2.21 3.01 13.00
N LYS A 36 3.07 2.09 13.44
CA LYS A 36 3.79 2.16 14.73
C LYS A 36 5.10 2.94 14.66
N SER A 37 5.59 3.27 13.46
CA SER A 37 6.87 3.96 13.29
C SER A 37 6.79 5.41 13.76
N LEU A 38 7.86 5.87 14.42
CA LEU A 38 8.00 7.27 14.80
C LEU A 38 7.91 8.16 13.56
N GLY A 39 7.00 9.14 13.57
CA GLY A 39 6.77 10.05 12.45
C GLY A 39 5.68 9.59 11.47
N PHE A 40 5.02 8.44 11.68
CA PHE A 40 3.84 8.10 10.89
C PHE A 40 2.72 9.14 11.09
N VAL A 41 2.13 9.61 9.99
CA VAL A 41 1.01 10.57 10.03
C VAL A 41 -0.27 9.93 9.53
N TRP A 42 -0.26 9.36 8.31
CA TRP A 42 -1.42 8.66 7.73
C TRP A 42 -1.02 7.79 6.53
N ARG A 43 -1.92 6.87 6.14
CA ARG A 43 -1.90 6.15 4.86
C ARG A 43 -3.29 6.15 4.22
N LEU A 44 -3.36 6.04 2.90
CA LEU A 44 -4.66 5.97 2.22
C LEU A 44 -5.35 4.64 2.54
N LYS A 45 -6.65 4.74 2.76
CA LYS A 45 -7.57 3.64 3.06
C LYS A 45 -8.91 3.97 2.41
N ASP A 46 -9.59 2.95 1.90
CA ASP A 46 -11.02 2.96 1.66
C ASP A 46 -11.78 2.61 2.97
N ASP A 47 -13.09 2.45 2.87
CA ASP A 47 -13.95 2.10 4.01
C ASP A 47 -13.67 0.69 4.58
N SER A 48 -12.96 -0.17 3.83
CA SER A 48 -12.49 -1.49 4.31
C SER A 48 -11.17 -1.41 5.07
N GLY A 49 -10.52 -0.23 5.11
CA GLY A 49 -9.22 -0.05 5.75
C GLY A 49 -8.02 -0.41 4.87
N SER A 50 -8.24 -0.74 3.59
CA SER A 50 -7.20 -1.07 2.62
C SER A 50 -7.16 -0.06 1.47
N ALA A 51 -6.04 0.01 0.74
CA ALA A 51 -5.96 0.77 -0.50
C ALA A 51 -6.03 -0.15 -1.74
N THR A 52 -6.08 -1.47 -1.56
CA THR A 52 -6.00 -2.45 -2.66
C THR A 52 -7.21 -2.43 -3.59
N SER A 53 -8.35 -1.91 -3.11
CA SER A 53 -9.58 -1.78 -3.92
C SER A 53 -9.61 -0.51 -4.75
N ILE A 54 -8.67 0.41 -4.53
CA ILE A 54 -8.62 1.70 -5.22
C ILE A 54 -7.98 1.48 -6.60
N GLN A 55 -8.81 1.48 -7.63
CA GLN A 55 -8.37 1.34 -9.01
C GLN A 55 -8.07 2.72 -9.62
N VAL A 56 -6.79 3.01 -9.83
CA VAL A 56 -6.33 4.29 -10.42
C VAL A 56 -6.02 4.15 -11.93
N PHE A 57 -5.73 2.93 -12.40
CA PHE A 57 -5.55 2.61 -13.82
C PHE A 57 -6.59 1.59 -14.28
N SER A 58 -6.93 1.61 -15.58
CA SER A 58 -7.91 0.70 -16.19
C SER A 58 -7.47 -0.77 -16.17
N GLU A 59 -6.17 -1.05 -16.08
CA GLU A 59 -5.64 -2.41 -15.95
C GLU A 59 -5.70 -2.91 -14.50
N SER A 60 -6.16 -4.14 -14.28
CA SER A 60 -6.23 -4.78 -12.95
C SER A 60 -4.88 -5.19 -12.36
N ALA A 61 -3.79 -5.04 -13.13
CA ALA A 61 -2.44 -5.46 -12.77
C ALA A 61 -1.64 -4.39 -12.01
N TYR A 62 -2.26 -3.36 -11.43
CA TYR A 62 -1.57 -2.33 -10.67
C TYR A 62 -1.98 -2.34 -9.20
N ALA A 63 -0.99 -2.40 -8.32
CA ALA A 63 -1.16 -2.21 -6.88
C ALA A 63 -0.70 -0.80 -6.49
N PHE A 64 -1.54 -0.11 -5.72
CA PHE A 64 -1.26 1.24 -5.23
C PHE A 64 -1.21 1.27 -3.72
N SER A 65 -0.26 2.02 -3.18
CA SER A 65 -0.25 2.39 -1.78
C SER A 65 0.27 3.82 -1.63
N PHE A 66 -0.59 4.72 -1.15
CA PHE A 66 -0.17 6.03 -0.66
C PHE A 66 0.23 5.90 0.81
N LYS A 67 1.46 6.31 1.13
CA LYS A 67 1.93 6.41 2.52
C LYS A 67 2.50 7.81 2.74
N LYS A 68 2.02 8.51 3.77
CA LYS A 68 2.71 9.70 4.26
C LYS A 68 3.80 9.26 5.22
N ILE A 69 4.98 8.98 4.66
CA ILE A 69 6.16 8.56 5.42
C ILE A 69 6.95 9.80 5.78
N PHE A 70 7.05 10.10 7.08
CA PHE A 70 8.16 10.86 7.61
C PHE A 70 9.13 9.91 8.32
N ASN A 71 10.05 9.33 7.55
CA ASN A 71 11.46 9.47 7.87
C ASN A 71 12.30 9.11 6.64
N LYS A 72 13.39 9.87 6.48
CA LYS A 72 14.55 9.53 5.65
C LYS A 72 15.01 8.12 6.05
N LEU A 73 14.72 7.12 5.23
CA LEU A 73 15.40 5.81 5.25
C LEU A 73 15.32 5.22 3.83
N ILE A 74 15.90 6.00 2.92
CA ILE A 74 16.77 5.54 1.83
C ILE A 74 18.00 6.43 1.89
#